data_AF-A0A7S0VU58-F1
#
_entry.id   AF-A0A7S0VU58-F1
#
_cell.length_a   1.000
_cell.length_b   1.000
_cell.length_c   1.000
_cell.angle_alpha   90.00
_cell.angle_beta   90.00
_cell.angle_gamma   90.00
#
_symmetry.space_group_name_H-M   'P 1'
#
loop_
_entity.id
_entity.type
_entity.pdbx_description
1 polymer ?
#
loop_
_entity_poly.entity_id
_entity_poly.type
_entity_poly.pdbx_seq_one_letter_code
_entity_poly.pdbx_strand_id
1 'polypeptide(L)'
;VPSLSSNLTLVMAFKPKGTPKGWVLSNNDLFAVGPVGFGLHIDSSGVLRPLVGAENRYTSTRAVAADATQVVSMSVSTTEYRMWLNGTLEFDKVKLSDAGATSTALGPRSAAHVP
;
A
#
# COMPACT_ATOMS: atom_id res chain seq x y z
N VAL A 1 8.07 -8.12 -14.43
CA VAL A 1 7.03 -7.51 -13.56
C VAL A 1 7.52 -7.60 -12.11
N PRO A 2 7.48 -6.53 -11.31
CA PRO A 2 7.98 -6.56 -9.94
C PRO A 2 7.30 -7.65 -9.10
N SER A 3 8.09 -8.44 -8.38
CA SER A 3 7.64 -9.40 -7.37
C SER A 3 7.89 -8.82 -5.96
N LEU A 4 7.36 -9.43 -4.90
CA LEU A 4 7.68 -9.08 -3.50
C LEU A 4 9.20 -9.12 -3.17
N SER A 5 10.00 -9.74 -4.03
CA SER A 5 11.47 -9.80 -3.94
C SER A 5 12.19 -8.74 -4.80
N SER A 6 11.45 -7.83 -5.41
CA SER A 6 11.99 -6.74 -6.22
C SER A 6 12.03 -5.43 -5.44
N ASN A 7 13.05 -4.62 -5.69
CA ASN A 7 13.09 -3.25 -5.17
C ASN A 7 12.22 -2.35 -6.05
N LEU A 8 11.27 -1.66 -5.44
CA LEU A 8 10.40 -0.68 -6.06
C LEU A 8 10.31 0.55 -5.16
N THR A 9 10.57 1.72 -5.74
CA THR A 9 10.21 3.00 -5.14
C THR A 9 9.17 3.65 -6.04
N LEU A 10 8.03 4.00 -5.47
CA LEU A 10 6.97 4.75 -6.13
C LEU A 10 6.82 6.08 -5.40
N VAL A 11 6.90 7.18 -6.14
CA VAL A 11 6.48 8.49 -5.67
C VAL A 11 5.47 9.02 -6.68
N MET A 12 4.27 9.35 -6.22
CA MET A 12 3.22 9.87 -7.09
C MET A 12 2.40 10.95 -6.40
N ALA A 13 1.86 11.86 -7.20
CA ALA A 13 0.82 12.78 -6.79
C ALA A 13 -0.46 12.48 -7.58
N PHE A 14 -1.60 12.43 -6.91
CA PHE A 14 -2.90 12.27 -7.54
C PHE A 14 -3.96 13.11 -6.82
N LYS A 15 -5.04 13.46 -7.52
CA LYS A 15 -6.16 14.22 -6.97
C LYS A 15 -7.46 13.47 -7.26
N PRO A 16 -7.99 12.69 -6.30
CA PRO A 16 -9.26 12.00 -6.51
C PRO A 16 -10.41 13.02 -6.48
N LYS A 17 -11.42 12.79 -7.32
CA LYS A 17 -12.63 13.63 -7.39
C LYS A 17 -13.81 12.95 -6.71
N GLY A 18 -14.63 13.73 -6.00
CA GLY A 18 -15.83 13.20 -5.32
C GLY A 18 -15.45 12.12 -4.31
N THR A 19 -16.29 11.09 -4.15
CA THR A 19 -16.01 9.95 -3.26
C THR A 19 -14.92 9.04 -3.85
N PRO A 20 -13.67 9.08 -3.37
CA PRO A 20 -12.57 8.36 -4.00
C PRO A 20 -12.78 6.85 -3.90
N LYS A 21 -12.69 6.13 -5.03
CA LYS A 21 -12.78 4.66 -5.10
C LYS A 21 -12.13 4.12 -6.37
N GLY A 22 -11.64 2.90 -6.32
CA GLY A 22 -11.06 2.18 -7.45
C GLY A 22 -9.54 2.33 -7.55
N TRP A 23 -8.99 1.91 -8.69
CA TRP A 23 -7.55 1.90 -8.93
C TRP A 23 -7.01 3.31 -9.17
N VAL A 24 -6.03 3.70 -8.37
CA VAL A 24 -5.19 4.89 -8.58
C VAL A 24 -4.07 4.56 -9.58
N LEU A 25 -3.50 3.37 -9.44
CA LEU A 25 -2.44 2.82 -10.29
C LEU A 25 -2.49 1.30 -10.22
N SER A 26 -2.30 0.61 -11.33
CA SER A 26 -2.15 -0.85 -11.32
C SER A 26 -1.28 -1.32 -12.47
N ASN A 27 -0.32 -2.18 -12.16
CA ASN A 27 0.26 -3.14 -13.09
C ASN A 27 0.14 -4.58 -12.57
N ASN A 28 -0.76 -4.81 -11.61
CA ASN A 28 -0.96 -6.12 -11.02
C ASN A 28 -1.53 -7.08 -12.07
N ASP A 29 -0.87 -8.22 -12.22
CA ASP A 29 -1.47 -9.40 -12.83
C ASP A 29 -2.01 -10.29 -11.71
N LEU A 30 -3.28 -10.04 -11.38
CA LEU A 30 -4.00 -10.77 -10.33
C LEU A 30 -4.40 -12.19 -10.77
N PHE A 31 -4.31 -12.50 -12.07
CA PHE A 31 -4.73 -13.78 -12.63
C PHE A 31 -3.55 -14.71 -12.94
N ALA A 32 -2.31 -14.23 -12.79
CA ALA A 32 -1.11 -15.05 -12.87
C ALA A 32 -1.08 -16.13 -11.76
N VAL A 33 -0.47 -17.28 -12.07
CA VAL A 33 -0.14 -18.31 -11.07
C VAL A 33 0.95 -17.75 -10.16
N GLY A 34 0.54 -17.33 -8.97
CA GLY A 34 1.33 -16.48 -8.09
C GLY A 34 1.19 -15.01 -8.50
N PRO A 35 0.21 -14.26 -7.94
CA PRO A 35 -0.04 -12.88 -8.33
C PRO A 35 1.23 -12.02 -8.26
N VAL A 36 1.46 -11.22 -9.30
CA VAL A 36 2.65 -10.36 -9.43
C VAL A 36 2.25 -8.91 -9.73
N GLY A 37 3.20 -8.00 -9.55
CA GLY A 37 3.02 -6.58 -9.83
C GLY A 37 2.79 -5.76 -8.57
N PHE A 38 2.33 -4.54 -8.79
CA PHE A 38 2.01 -3.57 -7.78
C PHE A 38 0.80 -2.71 -8.19
N GLY A 39 0.15 -2.13 -7.20
CA GLY A 39 -0.92 -1.19 -7.44
C GLY A 39 -1.40 -0.52 -6.17
N LEU A 40 -2.18 0.53 -6.35
CA LEU A 40 -2.80 1.34 -5.33
C LEU A 40 -4.29 1.42 -5.63
N HIS A 41 -5.11 0.94 -4.70
CA HIS A 41 -6.55 0.85 -4.84
C HIS A 41 -7.23 1.55 -3.67
N ILE A 42 -8.20 2.41 -3.93
CA ILE A 42 -9.03 3.00 -2.89
C ILE A 42 -10.30 2.16 -2.76
N ASP A 43 -10.54 1.57 -1.59
CA ASP A 43 -11.71 0.72 -1.38
C ASP A 43 -13.01 1.51 -1.13
N SER A 44 -14.11 0.81 -0.88
CA SER A 44 -15.42 1.42 -0.65
C SER A 44 -15.50 2.28 0.61
N SER A 45 -14.58 2.11 1.57
CA SER A 45 -14.46 2.95 2.76
C SER A 45 -13.54 4.16 2.54
N GLY A 46 -12.99 4.32 1.34
CA GLY A 46 -12.15 5.46 0.96
C GLY A 46 -10.70 5.36 1.41
N VAL A 47 -10.30 4.25 2.05
CA VAL A 47 -8.90 4.01 2.45
C VAL A 47 -8.07 3.48 1.29
N LEU A 48 -6.79 3.85 1.26
CA LEU A 48 -5.83 3.45 0.24
C LEU A 48 -5.22 2.10 0.60
N ARG A 49 -5.37 1.13 -0.29
CA ARG A 49 -4.82 -0.22 -0.19
C ARG A 49 -3.74 -0.42 -1.23
N PRO A 50 -2.49 -0.65 -0.81
CA PRO A 50 -1.46 -1.05 -1.73
C PRO A 50 -1.43 -2.56 -1.86
N LEU A 51 -1.32 -2.99 -3.11
CA LEU A 51 -1.46 -4.37 -3.55
C LEU A 51 -0.16 -4.74 -4.25
N VAL A 52 0.63 -5.65 -3.69
CA VAL A 52 1.95 -6.05 -4.23
C VAL A 52 1.99 -7.55 -4.38
N GLY A 53 1.87 -8.03 -5.62
CA GLY A 53 1.68 -9.44 -5.91
C GLY A 53 0.49 -10.01 -5.12
N ALA A 54 0.75 -11.03 -4.30
CA ALA A 54 -0.27 -11.66 -3.45
C ALA A 54 -0.55 -10.92 -2.13
N GLU A 55 0.22 -9.88 -1.78
CA GLU A 55 0.08 -9.15 -0.52
C GLU A 55 -0.99 -8.05 -0.64
N ASN A 56 -2.08 -8.20 0.12
CA ASN A 56 -3.26 -7.32 0.06
C ASN A 56 -3.84 -6.94 1.44
N ARG A 57 -3.13 -7.23 2.54
CA ARG A 57 -3.64 -7.02 3.90
C ARG A 57 -3.41 -5.61 4.45
N TYR A 58 -2.74 -4.74 3.71
CA TYR A 58 -2.41 -3.38 4.13
C TYR A 58 -3.43 -2.36 3.66
N THR A 59 -3.65 -1.34 4.50
CA THR A 59 -4.52 -0.22 4.20
C THR A 59 -4.00 1.03 4.91
N SER A 60 -4.28 2.21 4.36
CA SER A 60 -4.08 3.47 5.06
C SER A 60 -4.97 3.54 6.30
N THR A 61 -4.53 4.34 7.26
CA THR A 61 -5.15 4.51 8.59
C THR A 61 -6.33 5.46 8.55
N ARG A 62 -6.45 6.20 7.44
CA ARG A 62 -7.49 7.19 7.17
C ARG A 62 -7.93 7.11 5.72
N ALA A 63 -9.13 7.63 5.48
CA ALA A 63 -9.65 7.81 4.14
C ALA A 63 -8.82 8.86 3.38
N VAL A 64 -8.68 8.65 2.07
CA VAL A 64 -8.05 9.59 1.16
C VAL A 64 -8.98 10.79 0.99
N ALA A 65 -8.46 12.01 1.18
CA ALA A 65 -9.26 13.20 1.05
C ALA A 65 -9.68 13.45 -0.41
N ALA A 66 -10.98 13.69 -0.60
CA ALA A 66 -11.54 14.11 -1.88
C ALA A 66 -11.05 15.51 -2.25
N ASP A 67 -10.90 15.77 -3.56
CA ASP A 67 -10.65 17.09 -4.13
C ASP A 67 -9.42 17.84 -3.59
N ALA A 68 -8.52 17.10 -2.93
CA ALA A 68 -7.22 17.54 -2.45
C ALA A 68 -6.10 16.73 -3.09
N THR A 69 -4.97 17.37 -3.38
CA THR A 69 -3.78 16.66 -3.88
C THR A 69 -3.25 15.74 -2.80
N GLN A 70 -3.05 14.48 -3.18
CA GLN A 70 -2.48 13.43 -2.36
C GLN A 70 -1.10 13.09 -2.91
N VAL A 71 -0.10 13.04 -2.03
CA VAL A 71 1.24 12.57 -2.36
C VAL A 71 1.45 11.23 -1.69
N VAL A 72 1.73 10.20 -2.47
CA VAL A 72 2.05 8.87 -1.97
C VAL A 72 3.50 8.56 -2.28
N SER A 73 4.22 8.11 -1.26
CA SER A 73 5.53 7.48 -1.39
C SER A 73 5.43 6.04 -0.90
N MET A 74 5.93 5.09 -1.67
CA MET A 74 5.94 3.68 -1.30
C MET A 74 7.32 3.10 -1.61
N SER A 75 7.85 2.36 -0.64
CA SER A 75 9.09 1.60 -0.76
C SER A 75 8.78 0.13 -0.54
N VAL A 76 9.11 -0.69 -1.52
CA VAL A 76 9.01 -2.15 -1.45
C VAL A 76 10.39 -2.72 -1.76
N SER A 77 10.88 -3.59 -0.88
CA SER A 77 12.12 -4.33 -1.06
C SER A 77 11.95 -5.72 -0.43
N THR A 78 13.00 -6.55 -0.49
CA THR A 78 13.02 -7.86 0.16
C THR A 78 12.93 -7.79 1.69
N THR A 79 13.19 -6.64 2.30
CA THR A 79 13.24 -6.47 3.76
C THR A 79 12.25 -5.44 4.30
N GLU A 80 11.76 -4.55 3.46
CA GLU A 80 10.95 -3.40 3.88
C GLU A 80 9.76 -3.20 2.96
N TYR A 81 8.61 -2.95 3.57
CA TYR A 81 7.44 -2.42 2.89
C TYR A 81 6.86 -1.26 3.69
N ARG A 82 7.01 -0.04 3.16
CA ARG A 82 6.51 1.20 3.76
C ARG A 82 5.69 2.02 2.78
N MET A 83 4.68 2.71 3.30
CA MET A 83 3.93 3.70 2.54
C MET A 83 3.68 4.95 3.39
N TRP A 84 3.93 6.11 2.79
CA TRP A 84 3.57 7.41 3.31
C TRP A 84 2.48 8.05 2.44
N LEU A 85 1.52 8.70 3.08
CA LEU A 85 0.52 9.55 2.46
C LEU A 85 0.63 10.96 3.04
N ASN A 86 0.88 11.95 2.18
CA ASN A 86 1.08 13.35 2.54
C ASN A 86 2.14 13.52 3.65
N GLY A 87 3.23 12.76 3.56
CA GLY A 87 4.34 12.78 4.53
C GLY A 87 4.08 12.04 5.84
N THR A 88 2.88 11.52 6.08
CA THR A 88 2.58 10.66 7.24
C THR A 88 2.79 9.20 6.88
N LEU A 89 3.50 8.44 7.72
CA LEU A 89 3.61 7.00 7.57
C LEU A 89 2.23 6.35 7.82
N GLU A 90 1.71 5.65 6.82
CA GLU A 90 0.41 4.98 6.90
C GLU A 90 0.53 3.52 7.34
N PHE A 91 1.59 2.82 6.93
CA PHE A 91 1.97 1.51 7.46
C PHE A 91 3.44 1.17 7.19
N ASP A 92 3.98 0.25 7.99
CA ASP A 92 5.33 -0.30 7.88
C ASP A 92 5.35 -1.80 8.21
N LYS A 93 5.89 -2.62 7.30
CA LYS A 93 6.30 -4.01 7.55
C LYS A 93 7.79 -4.16 7.26
N VAL A 94 8.57 -4.36 8.32
CA VAL A 94 10.05 -4.46 8.27
C VAL A 94 10.55 -5.90 8.09
N LYS A 95 9.70 -6.90 7.84
CA LYS A 95 10.14 -8.29 7.59
C LYS A 95 9.22 -9.04 6.62
N LEU A 96 9.72 -9.38 5.44
CA LEU A 96 9.08 -10.34 4.51
C LEU A 96 9.52 -11.79 4.75
N SER A 97 10.61 -12.01 5.50
CA SER A 97 11.12 -13.34 5.88
C SER A 97 10.19 -14.12 6.82
N ASP A 98 9.26 -13.45 7.49
CA ASP A 98 8.36 -14.04 8.48
C ASP A 98 7.10 -14.67 7.85
N ALA A 99 7.11 -14.95 6.53
CA ALA A 99 5.97 -15.53 5.81
C ALA A 99 5.57 -16.95 6.28
N GLY A 100 6.34 -17.59 7.17
CA GLY A 100 6.01 -18.84 7.85
C GLY A 100 5.65 -18.70 9.34
N ALA A 101 5.77 -17.50 9.92
CA ALA A 101 5.30 -17.24 11.28
C ALA A 101 3.82 -16.89 11.23
N THR A 102 3.05 -17.49 12.13
CA THR A 102 1.60 -17.33 12.28
C THR A 102 1.21 -15.87 12.02
N SER A 103 0.38 -15.66 11.01
CA SER A 103 -0.25 -14.40 10.66
C SER A 103 -0.82 -13.75 11.92
N THR A 104 -0.03 -12.91 12.57
CA THR A 104 -0.57 -11.95 13.54
C THR A 104 -1.32 -10.96 12.68
N ALA A 105 -2.62 -10.83 12.91
CA ALA A 105 -3.44 -9.83 12.26
C ALA A 105 -2.80 -8.46 12.51
N LEU A 106 -2.04 -7.97 11.53
CA LEU A 106 -1.59 -6.60 11.48
C LEU A 106 -2.79 -5.83 10.97
N GLY A 107 -3.75 -5.55 11.87
CA GLY A 107 -4.77 -4.55 11.64
C GLY A 107 -4.13 -3.19 11.33
N PRO A 108 -4.92 -2.15 11.01
CA PRO A 108 -4.40 -0.82 10.73
C PRO A 108 -3.52 -0.34 11.90
N ARG A 109 -2.20 -0.52 11.76
CA ARG A 109 -1.22 0.02 12.70
C ARG A 109 -0.98 1.44 12.25
N SER A 110 -1.85 2.33 12.74
CA SER A 110 -1.54 3.75 12.79
C SER A 110 -0.13 3.90 13.32
N ALA A 111 0.75 4.51 12.51
CA ALA A 111 1.99 5.03 13.03
C ALA A 111 1.62 6.09 14.07
N ALA A 112 1.50 5.67 15.32
CA ALA A 112 1.43 6.60 16.42
C ALA A 112 2.76 7.35 16.42
N HIS A 113 2.69 8.63 16.13
CA HIS A 113 3.77 9.58 16.36
C HIS A 113 4.11 9.52 17.85
N VAL A 114 5.27 8.95 18.19
CA VAL A 114 5.86 9.12 19.52
C VAL A 114 6.76 10.36 19.41
N PRO A 115 6.54 11.40 20.24
CA PRO A 115 7.33 12.62 20.26
C PRO A 115 8.84 12.37 20.46
#